data_AF-A0A9D2E2F2-F1
#
_entry.id   AF-A0A9D2E2F2-F1
#
_cell.length_a   1.000
_cell.length_b   1.000
_cell.length_c   1.000
_cell.angle_alpha   90.00
_cell.angle_beta   90.00
_cell.angle_gamma   90.00
#
_symmetry.space_group_name_H-M   'P 1'
#
loop_
_entity.id
_entity.type
_entity.pdbx_description
1 polymer ?
#
loop_
_entity_poly.entity_id
_entity_poly.type
_entity_poly.pdbx_seq_one_letter_code
_entity_poly.pdbx_strand_id
1 'polypeptide(L)'
;MKNFCLMILLLLFSFSAAYADEADVAKEGKNIVFIYMNGSNTNCEKSKNGFLEDVQEFHPFLKSAFESNEYAVKHFLKGNKFSISPEPVAFYWGDKSQSEVGRLDKELLISSIFSPKIAQSIRAFFAHCMHDAIWVQKPHNMSMIASDLHEKIKHERAAGNSVVLLGYSAGSFITYQYIFNKFPYVVDPGTIFLNSNISEESKEFIKNTKVNPTCIEALVDSNLVVVSANGRVVPVENEKMLKEKYLSLDKQTECSCASSDDIRGIINFGSPLVLFYSDISSNDFDLSVYNKLLYEYIIEHDFFWITTNYREDPLGFPTATNLDVDGISKILGLEISPRQGFLFDRSDLKSRRTFMGAHLSYWKNAKKLSKDMVKTYEIGRRYYYGEE
;
A
#
# COMPACT_ATOMS: atom_id res chain seq x y z
N MET A 1 -50.91 -3.48 -47.44
CA MET A 1 -50.99 -2.77 -46.14
C MET A 1 -50.76 -3.65 -44.92
N LYS A 2 -51.25 -4.91 -44.84
CA LYS A 2 -51.01 -5.79 -43.67
C LYS A 2 -49.54 -6.19 -43.43
N ASN A 3 -48.71 -6.29 -44.47
CA ASN A 3 -47.31 -6.71 -44.32
C ASN A 3 -46.34 -5.55 -43.96
N PHE A 4 -46.77 -4.29 -44.07
CA PHE A 4 -45.93 -3.14 -43.71
C PHE A 4 -46.03 -2.81 -42.21
N CYS A 5 -47.21 -3.00 -41.60
CA CYS A 5 -47.38 -2.85 -40.15
C CYS A 5 -46.66 -3.95 -39.35
N LEU A 6 -46.56 -5.18 -39.87
CA LEU A 6 -45.86 -6.27 -39.17
C LEU A 6 -44.34 -6.05 -39.15
N MET A 7 -43.78 -5.45 -40.21
CA MET A 7 -42.36 -5.13 -40.30
C MET A 7 -41.97 -3.94 -39.41
N ILE A 8 -42.85 -2.94 -39.25
CA ILE A 8 -42.66 -1.84 -38.29
C ILE A 8 -42.81 -2.34 -36.84
N LEU A 9 -43.72 -3.29 -36.56
CA LEU A 9 -43.82 -3.89 -35.23
C LEU A 9 -42.55 -4.70 -34.86
N LEU A 10 -41.98 -5.46 -35.81
CA LEU A 10 -40.72 -6.19 -35.60
C LEU A 10 -39.48 -5.28 -35.48
N LEU A 11 -39.48 -4.12 -36.15
CA LEU A 11 -38.45 -3.09 -35.99
C LEU A 11 -38.59 -2.32 -34.66
N LEU A 12 -39.81 -2.15 -34.15
CA LEU A 12 -40.05 -1.54 -32.83
C LEU A 12 -39.71 -2.49 -31.68
N PHE A 13 -39.85 -3.81 -31.85
CA PHE A 13 -39.41 -4.80 -30.86
C PHE A 13 -37.91 -5.12 -30.91
N SER A 14 -37.20 -4.77 -31.99
CA SER A 14 -35.73 -4.92 -32.08
C SER A 14 -34.95 -3.66 -31.68
N PHE A 15 -35.64 -2.55 -31.37
CA PHE A 15 -35.05 -1.34 -30.79
C PHE A 15 -35.34 -1.15 -29.28
N SER A 16 -36.08 -2.06 -28.66
CA SER A 16 -36.41 -2.01 -27.21
C SER A 16 -35.73 -3.11 -26.38
N ALA A 17 -34.72 -3.80 -26.93
CA ALA A 17 -33.90 -4.80 -26.22
C ALA A 17 -32.42 -4.38 -26.07
N ALA A 18 -32.10 -3.11 -26.32
CA ALA A 18 -30.76 -2.56 -26.20
C ALA A 18 -30.76 -1.25 -25.39
N TYR A 19 -31.49 -1.27 -24.26
CA TYR A 19 -31.33 -0.34 -23.13
C TYR A 19 -31.85 -1.05 -21.88
N ALA A 20 -31.11 -2.07 -21.44
CA ALA A 20 -30.72 -2.07 -20.04
C ALA A 20 -29.31 -1.47 -20.11
N ASP A 21 -29.12 -0.17 -19.93
CA ASP A 21 -29.10 0.41 -18.59
C ASP A 21 -29.06 -0.72 -17.55
N GLU A 22 -27.90 -1.36 -17.45
CA GLU A 22 -27.26 -1.50 -16.14
C GLU A 22 -27.16 -0.07 -15.58
N ALA A 23 -28.32 0.44 -15.14
CA ALA A 23 -28.36 1.34 -14.03
C ALA A 23 -27.61 0.56 -12.95
N ASP A 24 -26.34 0.88 -12.82
CA ASP A 24 -25.61 0.80 -11.56
C ASP A 24 -26.60 1.38 -10.56
N VAL A 25 -27.38 0.49 -9.94
CA VAL A 25 -28.00 0.78 -8.67
C VAL A 25 -26.77 1.03 -7.83
N ALA A 26 -26.41 2.31 -7.72
CA ALA A 26 -25.54 2.81 -6.69
C ALA A 26 -26.18 2.31 -5.41
N LYS A 27 -25.77 1.10 -5.00
CA LYS A 27 -26.11 0.57 -3.71
C LYS A 27 -25.68 1.66 -2.76
N GLU A 28 -26.56 2.05 -1.86
CA GLU A 28 -26.30 2.91 -0.70
C GLU A 28 -25.25 2.29 0.26
N GLY A 29 -24.21 1.62 -0.28
CA GLY A 29 -23.08 1.04 0.39
C GLY A 29 -21.86 1.93 0.22
N LYS A 30 -20.97 1.88 1.21
CA LYS A 30 -19.67 2.55 1.13
C LYS A 30 -18.84 1.88 0.01
N ASN A 31 -18.22 2.65 -0.87
CA ASN A 31 -17.36 2.08 -1.91
C ASN A 31 -15.97 1.76 -1.35
N ILE A 32 -15.31 0.77 -1.96
CA ILE A 32 -13.88 0.51 -1.82
C ILE A 32 -13.19 0.96 -3.08
N VAL A 33 -12.25 1.89 -2.93
CA VAL A 33 -11.41 2.40 -3.99
C VAL A 33 -10.04 1.76 -3.89
N PHE A 34 -9.59 1.20 -5.02
CA PHE A 34 -8.24 0.72 -5.18
C PHE A 34 -7.34 1.85 -5.70
N ILE A 35 -6.31 2.21 -4.92
CA ILE A 35 -5.29 3.17 -5.35
C ILE A 35 -4.09 2.38 -5.88
N TYR A 36 -3.92 2.40 -7.20
CA TYR A 36 -2.84 1.74 -7.91
C TYR A 36 -1.59 2.59 -7.89
N MET A 37 -0.47 2.01 -7.50
CA MET A 37 0.79 2.72 -7.30
C MET A 37 1.91 2.00 -8.04
N ASN A 38 2.55 2.72 -8.94
CA ASN A 38 3.70 2.23 -9.69
C ASN A 38 4.74 3.33 -9.86
N GLY A 39 6.00 2.93 -9.76
CA GLY A 39 7.13 3.73 -10.26
C GLY A 39 7.22 3.67 -11.78
N SER A 40 8.10 4.45 -12.37
CA SER A 40 8.30 4.37 -13.81
C SER A 40 9.78 4.20 -14.14
N ASN A 41 10.08 3.04 -14.73
CA ASN A 41 11.40 2.67 -15.23
C ASN A 41 11.89 3.54 -16.40
N THR A 42 11.13 4.52 -16.88
CA THR A 42 11.46 5.32 -18.10
C THR A 42 10.96 6.78 -18.05
N ASN A 43 10.46 7.21 -16.88
CA ASN A 43 9.89 8.52 -16.51
C ASN A 43 9.62 9.53 -17.64
N CYS A 44 8.69 9.21 -18.53
CA CYS A 44 8.20 10.14 -19.55
C CYS A 44 6.67 10.13 -19.63
N GLU A 45 6.10 11.07 -20.38
CA GLU A 45 4.64 11.16 -20.57
C GLU A 45 4.05 9.84 -21.11
N LYS A 46 4.77 9.17 -22.01
CA LYS A 46 4.41 7.84 -22.51
C LYS A 46 4.33 6.79 -21.40
N SER A 47 5.25 6.82 -20.44
CA SER A 47 5.28 5.87 -19.30
C SER A 47 4.13 6.15 -18.34
N LYS A 48 3.80 7.43 -18.11
CA LYS A 48 2.62 7.82 -17.34
C LYS A 48 1.34 7.34 -18.01
N ASN A 49 1.16 7.61 -19.30
CA ASN A 49 -0.03 7.19 -20.05
C ASN A 49 -0.14 5.66 -20.09
N GLY A 50 0.96 4.95 -20.33
CA GLY A 50 0.98 3.48 -20.29
C GLY A 50 0.58 2.92 -18.93
N PHE A 51 1.01 3.54 -17.83
CA PHE A 51 0.55 3.15 -16.49
C PHE A 51 -0.96 3.39 -16.30
N LEU A 52 -1.49 4.52 -16.76
CA LEU A 52 -2.92 4.80 -16.69
C LEU A 52 -3.74 3.79 -17.51
N GLU A 53 -3.27 3.44 -18.70
CA GLU A 53 -3.86 2.40 -19.56
C GLU A 53 -3.82 1.03 -18.88
N ASP A 54 -2.67 0.63 -18.34
CA ASP A 54 -2.51 -0.64 -17.61
C ASP A 54 -3.48 -0.73 -16.41
N VAL A 55 -3.68 0.39 -15.69
CA VAL A 55 -4.62 0.46 -14.56
C VAL A 55 -6.08 0.33 -15.04
N GLN A 56 -6.45 1.02 -16.11
CA GLN A 56 -7.80 0.94 -16.70
C GLN A 56 -8.10 -0.47 -17.23
N GLU A 57 -7.13 -1.16 -17.83
CA GLU A 57 -7.29 -2.53 -18.29
C GLU A 57 -7.36 -3.52 -17.11
N PHE A 58 -6.53 -3.30 -16.08
CA PHE A 58 -6.41 -4.22 -14.94
C PHE A 58 -7.62 -4.19 -14.01
N HIS A 59 -8.13 -2.99 -13.72
CA HIS A 59 -9.12 -2.77 -12.66
C HIS A 59 -10.43 -3.59 -12.83
N PRO A 60 -11.06 -3.67 -14.01
CA PRO A 60 -12.27 -4.47 -14.20
C PRO A 60 -12.07 -5.96 -13.84
N PHE A 61 -10.90 -6.52 -14.13
CA PHE A 61 -10.57 -7.90 -13.76
C PHE A 61 -10.40 -8.05 -12.25
N LEU A 62 -9.78 -7.08 -11.57
CA LEU A 62 -9.62 -7.09 -10.12
C LEU A 62 -10.98 -7.01 -9.44
N LYS A 63 -11.79 -6.02 -9.83
CA LYS A 63 -13.16 -5.84 -9.34
C LYS A 63 -13.97 -7.12 -9.47
N SER A 64 -14.04 -7.67 -10.68
CA SER A 64 -14.77 -8.91 -10.96
C SER A 64 -14.24 -10.09 -10.15
N ALA A 65 -12.92 -10.21 -9.95
CA ALA A 65 -12.34 -11.31 -9.18
C ALA A 65 -12.76 -11.26 -7.69
N PHE A 66 -12.80 -10.08 -7.08
CA PHE A 66 -13.27 -9.92 -5.70
C PHE A 66 -14.80 -10.09 -5.56
N GLU A 67 -15.57 -9.55 -6.49
CA GLU A 67 -17.04 -9.61 -6.44
C GLU A 67 -17.62 -10.99 -6.80
N SER A 68 -16.87 -11.81 -7.53
CA SER A 68 -17.27 -13.18 -7.88
C SER A 68 -16.74 -14.26 -6.92
N ASN A 69 -15.82 -13.92 -6.01
CA ASN A 69 -15.32 -14.85 -5.01
C ASN A 69 -16.20 -14.77 -3.75
N GLU A 70 -16.94 -15.85 -3.45
CA GLU A 70 -17.87 -15.91 -2.32
C GLU A 70 -17.21 -15.57 -0.97
N TYR A 71 -15.97 -16.01 -0.77
CA TYR A 71 -15.23 -15.75 0.46
C TYR A 71 -14.89 -14.26 0.61
N ALA A 72 -14.42 -13.62 -0.46
CA ALA A 72 -14.17 -12.18 -0.50
C ALA A 72 -15.48 -11.37 -0.36
N VAL A 73 -16.57 -11.81 -0.98
CA VAL A 73 -17.89 -11.18 -0.80
C VAL A 73 -18.30 -11.19 0.67
N LYS A 74 -18.12 -12.33 1.35
CA LYS A 74 -18.46 -12.48 2.77
C LYS A 74 -17.55 -11.66 3.68
N HIS A 75 -16.23 -11.74 3.49
CA HIS A 75 -15.25 -11.24 4.48
C HIS A 75 -14.68 -9.87 4.15
N PHE A 76 -14.42 -9.57 2.87
CA PHE A 76 -13.89 -8.28 2.40
C PHE A 76 -15.00 -7.27 2.10
N LEU A 77 -16.00 -7.69 1.30
CA LEU A 77 -17.16 -6.85 0.95
C LEU A 77 -18.27 -6.87 2.02
N LYS A 78 -18.06 -7.62 3.11
CA LYS A 78 -18.94 -7.75 4.28
C LYS A 78 -20.40 -8.05 3.88
N GLY A 79 -20.60 -9.06 3.04
CA GLY A 79 -21.92 -9.46 2.55
C GLY A 79 -22.56 -8.43 1.63
N ASN A 80 -21.77 -7.80 0.76
CA ASN A 80 -22.18 -6.71 -0.14
C ASN A 80 -22.56 -5.39 0.55
N LYS A 81 -22.15 -5.19 1.81
CA LYS A 81 -22.20 -3.87 2.46
C LYS A 81 -21.26 -2.87 1.79
N PHE A 82 -20.19 -3.37 1.17
CA PHE A 82 -19.27 -2.61 0.34
C PHE A 82 -19.34 -3.07 -1.11
N SER A 83 -19.19 -2.12 -2.03
CA SER A 83 -18.95 -2.34 -3.46
C SER A 83 -17.56 -1.85 -3.82
N ILE A 84 -16.94 -2.42 -4.84
CA ILE A 84 -15.69 -1.86 -5.37
C ILE A 84 -16.08 -0.76 -6.36
N SER A 85 -15.45 0.41 -6.24
CA SER A 85 -15.63 1.52 -7.19
C SER A 85 -15.41 1.02 -8.61
N PRO A 86 -16.26 1.36 -9.59
CA PRO A 86 -16.04 0.99 -11.00
C PRO A 86 -14.84 1.72 -11.61
N GLU A 87 -14.54 2.92 -11.11
CA GLU A 87 -13.44 3.74 -11.58
C GLU A 87 -12.16 3.47 -10.76
N PRO A 88 -11.03 3.16 -11.42
CA PRO A 88 -9.76 3.00 -10.75
C PRO A 88 -9.16 4.34 -10.36
N VAL A 89 -8.37 4.33 -9.28
CA VAL A 89 -7.55 5.47 -8.89
C VAL A 89 -6.09 5.17 -9.13
N ALA A 90 -5.47 5.88 -10.06
CA ALA A 90 -4.03 5.81 -10.28
C ALA A 90 -3.28 6.85 -9.44
N PHE A 91 -2.17 6.45 -8.84
CA PHE A 91 -1.20 7.31 -8.17
C PHE A 91 0.17 7.13 -8.82
N TYR A 92 0.48 8.04 -9.74
CA TYR A 92 1.73 8.06 -10.48
C TYR A 92 2.71 9.05 -9.83
N TRP A 93 3.87 8.56 -9.42
CA TRP A 93 4.91 9.38 -8.77
C TRP A 93 6.22 9.46 -9.58
N GLY A 94 6.33 8.70 -10.68
CA GLY A 94 7.57 8.60 -11.45
C GLY A 94 8.02 9.92 -12.11
N ASP A 95 7.12 10.88 -12.31
CA ASP A 95 7.48 12.22 -12.77
C ASP A 95 8.45 12.93 -11.81
N LYS A 96 8.37 12.64 -10.50
CA LYS A 96 9.25 13.24 -9.49
C LYS A 96 10.71 12.78 -9.59
N SER A 97 10.99 11.63 -10.20
CA SER A 97 12.34 11.08 -10.35
C SER A 97 12.86 11.13 -11.81
N GLN A 98 12.18 11.90 -12.67
CA GLN A 98 12.48 11.99 -14.10
C GLN A 98 13.90 12.47 -14.40
N SER A 99 14.39 13.46 -13.64
CA SER A 99 15.71 14.07 -13.92
C SER A 99 16.86 13.08 -13.69
N GLU A 100 16.73 12.26 -12.65
CA GLU A 100 17.72 11.27 -12.24
C GLU A 100 17.69 10.04 -13.13
N VAL A 101 16.51 9.60 -13.57
CA VAL A 101 16.39 8.55 -14.60
C VAL A 101 17.01 9.02 -15.91
N GLY A 102 16.77 10.27 -16.34
CA GLY A 102 17.41 10.81 -17.53
C GLY A 102 18.95 10.87 -17.44
N ARG A 103 19.51 10.99 -16.23
CA ARG A 103 20.95 10.88 -15.99
C ARG A 103 21.42 9.43 -16.05
N LEU A 104 20.67 8.51 -15.44
CA LEU A 104 20.94 7.08 -15.50
C LEU A 104 20.95 6.56 -16.95
N ASP A 105 19.99 6.96 -17.76
CA ASP A 105 19.90 6.58 -19.17
C ASP A 105 21.14 7.01 -19.96
N LYS A 106 21.66 8.22 -19.70
CA LYS A 106 22.90 8.71 -20.32
C LYS A 106 24.11 7.85 -19.91
N GLU A 107 24.21 7.48 -18.64
CA GLU A 107 25.28 6.60 -18.14
C GLU A 107 25.18 5.19 -18.73
N LEU A 108 23.96 4.65 -18.82
CA LEU A 108 23.69 3.36 -19.46
C LEU A 108 24.08 3.39 -20.94
N LEU A 109 23.78 4.46 -21.68
CA LEU A 109 24.19 4.65 -23.07
C LEU A 109 25.71 4.61 -23.22
N ILE A 110 26.46 5.30 -22.35
CA ILE A 110 27.94 5.25 -22.38
C ILE A 110 28.42 3.82 -22.12
N SER A 111 27.86 3.13 -21.12
CA SER A 111 28.25 1.75 -20.79
C SER A 111 27.95 0.75 -21.92
N SER A 112 26.97 1.06 -22.77
CA SER A 112 26.57 0.22 -23.91
C SER A 112 27.63 0.15 -25.01
N ILE A 113 28.53 1.14 -25.08
CA ILE A 113 29.63 1.20 -26.06
C ILE A 113 30.62 0.03 -25.84
N PHE A 114 30.79 -0.39 -24.58
CA PHE A 114 31.79 -1.39 -24.19
C PHE A 114 31.18 -2.71 -23.70
N SER A 115 29.85 -2.86 -23.75
CA SER A 115 29.14 -4.02 -23.18
C SER A 115 28.42 -4.86 -24.23
N PRO A 116 28.42 -6.21 -24.12
CA PRO A 116 27.57 -7.06 -24.93
C PRO A 116 26.08 -6.70 -24.78
N LYS A 117 25.29 -6.78 -25.87
CA LYS A 117 23.87 -6.35 -25.90
C LYS A 117 23.00 -6.98 -24.81
N ILE A 118 23.20 -8.28 -24.53
CA ILE A 118 22.43 -9.00 -23.50
C ILE A 118 22.79 -8.46 -22.11
N ALA A 119 24.08 -8.31 -21.81
CA ALA A 119 24.54 -7.73 -20.56
C ALA A 119 24.03 -6.30 -20.38
N GLN A 120 23.99 -5.50 -21.46
CA GLN A 120 23.43 -4.15 -21.43
C GLN A 120 21.93 -4.16 -21.14
N SER A 121 21.16 -5.08 -21.73
CA SER A 121 19.72 -5.18 -21.51
C SER A 121 19.40 -5.56 -20.06
N ILE A 122 20.15 -6.51 -19.51
CA ILE A 122 20.04 -6.92 -18.10
C ILE A 122 20.42 -5.76 -17.18
N ARG A 123 21.54 -5.07 -17.46
CA ARG A 123 21.98 -3.92 -16.68
C ARG A 123 20.94 -2.80 -16.68
N ALA A 124 20.39 -2.46 -17.84
CA ALA A 124 19.34 -1.45 -17.94
C ALA A 124 18.11 -1.86 -17.14
N PHE A 125 17.66 -3.11 -17.23
CA PHE A 125 16.53 -3.60 -16.43
C PHE A 125 16.75 -3.44 -14.93
N PHE A 126 17.87 -3.94 -14.40
CA PHE A 126 18.19 -3.83 -12.98
C PHE A 126 18.41 -2.38 -12.55
N ALA A 127 19.09 -1.58 -13.36
CA ALA A 127 19.38 -0.20 -13.03
C ALA A 127 18.10 0.63 -12.84
N HIS A 128 17.10 0.45 -13.71
CA HIS A 128 15.82 1.14 -13.56
C HIS A 128 15.01 0.64 -12.35
N CYS A 129 14.91 -0.68 -12.17
CA CYS A 129 14.17 -1.23 -11.02
C CYS A 129 14.81 -0.83 -9.68
N MET A 130 16.15 -0.88 -9.60
CA MET A 130 16.90 -0.49 -8.40
C MET A 130 16.91 1.03 -8.21
N HIS A 131 16.96 1.82 -9.29
CA HIS A 131 16.88 3.27 -9.19
C HIS A 131 15.62 3.67 -8.45
N ASP A 132 14.46 3.21 -8.90
CA ASP A 132 13.18 3.56 -8.30
C ASP A 132 13.11 3.11 -6.85
N ALA A 133 13.54 1.88 -6.57
CA ALA A 133 13.64 1.36 -5.20
C ALA A 133 14.53 2.23 -4.30
N ILE A 134 15.72 2.60 -4.75
CA ILE A 134 16.67 3.41 -3.97
C ILE A 134 16.18 4.85 -3.83
N TRP A 135 15.61 5.41 -4.89
CA TRP A 135 15.17 6.80 -4.94
C TRP A 135 14.02 7.05 -3.97
N VAL A 136 13.03 6.15 -3.93
CA VAL A 136 11.90 6.28 -2.99
C VAL A 136 12.31 6.04 -1.54
N GLN A 137 13.39 5.31 -1.27
CA GLN A 137 13.87 5.09 0.11
C GLN A 137 14.58 6.31 0.72
N LYS A 138 14.86 7.34 -0.06
CA LYS A 138 15.44 8.58 0.48
C LYS A 138 14.36 9.35 1.25
N PRO A 139 14.60 9.76 2.52
CA PRO A 139 13.55 10.37 3.35
C PRO A 139 12.83 11.57 2.72
N HIS A 140 13.58 12.48 2.07
CA HIS A 140 13.00 13.66 1.43
C HIS A 140 12.13 13.35 0.19
N ASN A 141 12.41 12.24 -0.50
CA ASN A 141 11.61 11.78 -1.62
C ASN A 141 10.36 11.04 -1.13
N MET A 142 10.54 10.14 -0.15
CA MET A 142 9.43 9.40 0.45
C MET A 142 8.41 10.33 1.10
N SER A 143 8.85 11.33 1.88
CA SER A 143 7.93 12.23 2.58
C SER A 143 7.02 12.99 1.61
N MET A 144 7.58 13.46 0.50
CA MET A 144 6.81 14.12 -0.57
C MET A 144 5.78 13.16 -1.19
N ILE A 145 6.21 11.96 -1.57
CA ILE A 145 5.31 10.95 -2.15
C ILE A 145 4.20 10.55 -1.15
N ALA A 146 4.56 10.27 0.10
CA ALA A 146 3.63 9.86 1.13
C ALA A 146 2.61 10.97 1.43
N SER A 147 3.03 12.24 1.37
CA SER A 147 2.13 13.39 1.52
C SER A 147 1.14 13.50 0.35
N ASP A 148 1.61 13.39 -0.90
CA ASP A 148 0.71 13.41 -2.06
C ASP A 148 -0.29 12.23 -2.05
N LEU A 149 0.18 11.05 -1.61
CA LEU A 149 -0.68 9.89 -1.41
C LEU A 149 -1.71 10.13 -0.30
N HIS A 150 -1.30 10.77 0.80
CA HIS A 150 -2.17 11.09 1.92
C HIS A 150 -3.31 12.01 1.52
N GLU A 151 -3.01 13.08 0.77
CA GLU A 151 -4.03 13.99 0.24
C GLU A 151 -5.01 13.26 -0.68
N LYS A 152 -4.51 12.34 -1.52
CA LYS A 152 -5.38 11.51 -2.35
C LYS A 152 -6.29 10.61 -1.52
N ILE A 153 -5.77 9.99 -0.46
CA ILE A 153 -6.57 9.17 0.46
C ILE A 153 -7.62 10.02 1.17
N LYS A 154 -7.23 11.17 1.72
CA LYS A 154 -8.16 12.12 2.37
C LYS A 154 -9.29 12.54 1.44
N HIS A 155 -9.00 12.77 0.16
CA HIS A 155 -10.03 13.10 -0.83
C HIS A 155 -11.03 11.94 -1.02
N GLU A 156 -10.55 10.70 -1.19
CA GLU A 156 -11.44 9.53 -1.30
C GLU A 156 -12.28 9.31 -0.03
N ARG A 157 -11.69 9.56 1.14
CA ARG A 157 -12.37 9.47 2.43
C ARG A 157 -13.45 10.52 2.60
N ALA A 158 -13.18 11.76 2.19
CA ALA A 158 -14.17 12.84 2.18
C ALA A 158 -15.36 12.52 1.25
N ALA A 159 -15.13 11.73 0.19
CA ALA A 159 -16.18 11.20 -0.69
C ALA A 159 -16.91 9.97 -0.11
N GLY A 160 -16.56 9.51 1.09
CA GLY A 160 -17.19 8.36 1.76
C GLY A 160 -16.62 6.99 1.35
N ASN A 161 -15.59 6.95 0.52
CA ASN A 161 -14.95 5.71 0.05
C ASN A 161 -13.97 5.18 1.10
N SER A 162 -13.84 3.87 1.25
CA SER A 162 -12.70 3.23 1.93
C SER A 162 -11.60 2.92 0.92
N VAL A 163 -10.33 2.94 1.35
CA VAL A 163 -9.20 2.75 0.44
C VAL A 163 -8.53 1.39 0.63
N VAL A 164 -8.07 0.78 -0.47
CA VAL A 164 -7.05 -0.27 -0.48
C VAL A 164 -5.90 0.18 -1.37
N LEU A 165 -4.67 0.10 -0.85
CA LEU A 165 -3.48 0.48 -1.60
C LEU A 165 -2.93 -0.71 -2.39
N LEU A 166 -2.57 -0.51 -3.66
CA LEU A 166 -1.91 -1.51 -4.49
C LEU A 166 -0.51 -1.06 -4.89
N GLY A 167 0.50 -1.66 -4.29
CA GLY A 167 1.91 -1.37 -4.55
C GLY A 167 2.55 -2.37 -5.51
N TYR A 168 2.88 -1.92 -6.72
CA TYR A 168 3.70 -2.71 -7.64
C TYR A 168 5.18 -2.34 -7.54
N SER A 169 6.07 -3.32 -7.40
CA SER A 169 7.52 -3.10 -7.39
C SER A 169 7.92 -2.02 -6.37
N ALA A 170 8.57 -0.93 -6.79
CA ALA A 170 8.91 0.18 -5.90
C ALA A 170 7.69 0.84 -5.22
N GLY A 171 6.49 0.72 -5.80
CA GLY A 171 5.24 1.13 -5.16
C GLY A 171 4.97 0.44 -3.83
N SER A 172 5.45 -0.80 -3.65
CA SER A 172 5.31 -1.53 -2.39
C SER A 172 6.05 -0.86 -1.23
N PHE A 173 7.19 -0.21 -1.48
CA PHE A 173 7.89 0.60 -0.46
C PHE A 173 7.07 1.79 -0.01
N ILE A 174 6.35 2.43 -0.93
CA ILE A 174 5.49 3.56 -0.60
C ILE A 174 4.32 3.09 0.25
N THR A 175 3.70 1.94 -0.07
CA THR A 175 2.63 1.40 0.79
C THR A 175 3.13 1.14 2.21
N TYR A 176 4.30 0.52 2.37
CA TYR A 176 4.94 0.27 3.66
C TYR A 176 5.24 1.57 4.41
N GLN A 177 5.93 2.51 3.75
CA GLN A 177 6.36 3.76 4.38
C GLN A 177 5.17 4.65 4.73
N TYR A 178 4.11 4.64 3.92
CA TYR A 178 2.88 5.35 4.23
C TYR A 178 2.30 4.84 5.55
N ILE A 179 2.05 3.54 5.69
CA ILE A 179 1.44 3.01 6.92
C ILE A 179 2.37 3.15 8.12
N PHE A 180 3.68 2.98 7.93
CA PHE A 180 4.67 3.15 8.98
C PHE A 180 4.68 4.58 9.55
N ASN A 181 4.60 5.61 8.69
CA ASN A 181 4.72 7.00 9.12
C ASN A 181 3.38 7.65 9.48
N LYS A 182 2.29 7.29 8.79
CA LYS A 182 0.98 7.96 8.86
C LYS A 182 0.02 7.30 9.82
N PHE A 183 0.22 6.04 10.20
CA PHE A 183 -0.78 5.37 11.01
C PHE A 183 -0.70 5.72 12.51
N PRO A 184 -1.86 5.93 13.18
CA PRO A 184 -1.95 6.61 14.48
C PRO A 184 -1.67 5.73 15.70
N TYR A 185 -1.39 4.46 15.47
CA TYR A 185 -1.13 3.46 16.52
C TYR A 185 0.34 3.16 16.68
N VAL A 186 1.17 3.74 15.81
CA VAL A 186 2.60 3.52 15.80
C VAL A 186 3.22 4.16 17.05
N VAL A 187 2.56 5.11 17.73
CA VAL A 187 3.13 5.78 18.89
C VAL A 187 2.12 6.16 19.96
N ASP A 188 2.32 5.66 21.19
CA ASP A 188 1.92 6.37 22.41
C ASP A 188 3.02 7.39 22.77
N PRO A 189 2.75 8.71 22.66
CA PRO A 189 3.73 9.73 23.00
C PRO A 189 4.23 9.58 24.44
N GLY A 190 3.37 9.15 25.38
CA GLY A 190 3.75 8.91 26.77
C GLY A 190 4.92 7.94 26.88
N THR A 191 4.84 6.81 26.20
CA THR A 191 5.90 5.79 26.18
C THR A 191 7.25 6.32 25.65
N ILE A 192 7.25 7.19 24.64
CA ILE A 192 8.48 7.80 24.12
C ILE A 192 9.11 8.74 25.17
N PHE A 193 8.31 9.67 25.71
CA PHE A 193 8.84 10.73 26.55
C PHE A 193 9.17 10.26 27.97
N LEU A 194 8.43 9.28 28.50
CA LEU A 194 8.65 8.79 29.87
C LEU A 194 9.98 8.05 30.04
N ASN A 195 10.49 7.44 28.97
CA ASN A 195 11.79 6.77 28.95
C ASN A 195 12.95 7.70 28.57
N SER A 196 12.68 8.99 28.39
CA SER A 196 13.67 10.00 27.97
C SER A 196 14.20 10.84 29.14
N ASN A 197 15.28 11.58 28.90
CA ASN A 197 15.97 12.43 29.89
C ASN A 197 15.28 13.79 30.13
N ILE A 198 13.97 13.91 29.95
CA ILE A 198 13.22 15.13 30.29
C ILE A 198 12.98 15.24 31.81
N SER A 199 12.73 16.45 32.30
CA SER A 199 12.40 16.72 33.71
C SER A 199 11.20 15.93 34.22
N GLU A 200 11.21 15.58 35.52
CA GLU A 200 10.08 14.89 36.17
C GLU A 200 8.79 15.70 36.09
N GLU A 201 8.86 17.03 36.12
CA GLU A 201 7.70 17.90 35.89
C GLU A 201 7.09 17.69 34.49
N SER A 202 7.93 17.53 33.47
CA SER A 202 7.49 17.27 32.11
C SER A 202 6.90 15.87 31.98
N LYS A 203 7.49 14.86 32.64
CA LYS A 203 6.93 13.50 32.69
C LYS A 203 5.56 13.47 33.38
N GLU A 204 5.41 14.18 34.48
CA GLU A 204 4.13 14.29 35.20
C GLU A 204 3.08 15.03 34.37
N PHE A 205 3.47 16.11 33.69
CA PHE A 205 2.61 16.81 32.73
C PHE A 205 2.10 15.87 31.63
N ILE A 206 2.99 15.08 31.02
CA ILE A 206 2.64 14.13 29.95
C ILE A 206 1.72 13.03 30.47
N LYS A 207 1.98 12.46 31.65
CA LYS A 207 1.10 11.44 32.27
C LYS A 207 -0.30 11.97 32.53
N ASN A 208 -0.43 13.23 32.91
CA ASN A 208 -1.70 13.85 33.28
C ASN A 208 -2.44 14.48 32.09
N THR A 209 -1.78 14.62 30.93
CA THR A 209 -2.35 15.21 29.73
C THR A 209 -2.69 14.12 28.74
N LYS A 210 -3.98 13.87 28.51
CA LYS A 210 -4.42 12.91 27.50
C LYS A 210 -4.36 13.54 26.12
N VAL A 211 -3.72 12.85 25.19
CA VAL A 211 -3.73 13.12 23.75
C VAL A 211 -4.26 11.90 23.01
N ASN A 212 -4.74 12.09 21.79
CA ASN A 212 -5.17 10.99 20.94
C ASN A 212 -3.97 10.15 20.49
N PRO A 213 -4.18 8.85 20.15
CA PRO A 213 -3.18 8.06 19.45
C PRO A 213 -2.68 8.80 18.21
N THR A 214 -1.36 8.81 18.00
CA THR A 214 -0.71 9.59 16.95
C THR A 214 0.27 8.76 16.13
N CYS A 215 0.75 9.35 15.04
CA CYS A 215 1.68 8.73 14.10
C CYS A 215 3.07 9.38 14.19
N ILE A 216 4.09 8.68 13.67
CA ILE A 216 5.47 9.17 13.66
C ILE A 216 5.56 10.54 12.98
N GLU A 217 4.85 10.72 11.87
CA GLU A 217 4.91 11.97 11.10
C GLU A 217 4.34 13.16 11.89
N ALA A 218 3.23 12.99 12.60
CA ALA A 218 2.67 14.06 13.44
C ALA A 218 3.63 14.47 14.58
N LEU A 219 4.37 13.54 15.14
CA LEU A 219 5.38 13.84 16.17
C LEU A 219 6.59 14.60 15.62
N VAL A 220 7.04 14.21 14.42
CA VAL A 220 8.13 14.91 13.71
C VAL A 220 7.68 16.31 13.31
N ASP A 221 6.50 16.45 12.73
CA ASP A 221 5.94 17.76 12.30
C ASP A 221 5.68 18.69 13.49
N SER A 222 5.25 18.13 14.63
CA SER A 222 5.12 18.88 15.89
C SER A 222 6.48 19.28 16.48
N ASN A 223 7.59 18.81 15.90
CA ASN A 223 8.95 19.00 16.38
C ASN A 223 9.09 18.59 17.86
N LEU A 224 8.39 17.49 18.19
CA LEU A 224 8.40 16.81 19.48
C LEU A 224 9.50 15.75 19.51
N VAL A 225 9.77 15.14 18.35
CA VAL A 225 10.80 14.14 18.15
C VAL A 225 11.57 14.39 16.85
N VAL A 226 12.75 13.79 16.73
CA VAL A 226 13.50 13.63 15.48
C VAL A 226 13.79 12.15 15.24
N VAL A 227 13.73 11.72 13.99
CA VAL A 227 14.18 10.38 13.59
C VAL A 227 15.66 10.46 13.23
N SER A 228 16.51 9.83 14.03
CA SER A 228 17.95 9.81 13.81
C SER A 228 18.36 8.94 12.62
N ALA A 229 19.60 9.08 12.16
CA ALA A 229 20.14 8.28 11.05
C ALA A 229 20.19 6.76 11.35
N ASN A 230 20.20 6.36 12.62
CA ASN A 230 20.10 4.96 13.04
C ASN A 230 18.65 4.53 13.35
N GLY A 231 17.64 5.29 12.92
CA GLY A 231 16.23 4.93 13.04
C GLY A 231 15.66 5.09 14.45
N ARG A 232 16.31 5.85 15.34
CA ARG A 232 15.78 6.11 16.68
C ARG A 232 14.88 7.32 16.67
N VAL A 233 13.74 7.22 17.35
CA VAL A 233 12.87 8.37 17.57
C VAL A 233 13.31 9.04 18.86
N VAL A 234 13.96 10.19 18.73
CA VAL A 234 14.61 10.90 19.84
C VAL A 234 13.79 12.14 20.20
N PRO A 235 13.33 12.30 21.44
CA PRO A 235 12.72 13.52 21.94
C PRO A 235 13.58 14.76 21.71
N VAL A 236 12.96 15.86 21.29
CA VAL A 236 13.64 17.15 21.22
C VAL A 236 13.74 17.74 22.63
N GLU A 237 14.97 17.91 23.13
CA GLU A 237 15.27 18.46 24.46
C GLU A 237 15.03 19.98 24.52
N ASN A 238 13.78 20.42 24.43
CA ASN A 238 13.37 21.80 24.70
C ASN A 238 12.15 21.81 25.62
N GLU A 239 12.40 21.68 26.92
CA GLU A 239 11.35 21.54 27.94
C GLU A 239 10.36 22.71 27.94
N LYS A 240 10.85 23.93 27.65
CA LYS A 240 10.00 25.13 27.62
C LYS A 240 8.93 25.05 26.53
N MET A 241 9.28 24.46 25.38
CA MET A 241 8.35 24.31 24.25
C MET A 241 7.63 22.95 24.23
N LEU A 242 8.09 21.99 25.02
CA LEU A 242 7.53 20.64 25.06
C LEU A 242 6.03 20.66 25.40
N LYS A 243 5.64 21.35 26.48
CA LYS A 243 4.24 21.39 26.91
C LYS A 243 3.32 22.01 25.86
N GLU A 244 3.74 23.13 25.26
CA GLU A 244 2.99 23.81 24.20
C GLU A 244 2.80 22.91 22.97
N LYS A 245 3.89 22.30 22.49
CA LYS A 245 3.85 21.40 21.35
C LYS A 245 3.02 20.15 21.63
N TYR A 246 3.14 19.58 22.82
CA TYR A 246 2.38 18.41 23.24
C TYR A 246 0.88 18.69 23.25
N LEU A 247 0.45 19.86 23.74
CA LEU A 247 -0.95 20.28 23.69
C LEU A 247 -1.47 20.51 22.26
N SER A 248 -0.58 20.79 21.30
CA SER A 248 -0.96 20.94 19.89
C SER A 248 -0.97 19.63 19.10
N LEU A 249 -0.56 18.51 19.71
CA LEU A 249 -0.35 17.25 19.02
C LEU A 249 -1.63 16.67 18.41
N ASP A 250 -2.79 16.83 19.05
CA ASP A 250 -4.06 16.37 18.50
C ASP A 250 -4.37 17.05 17.16
N LYS A 251 -4.12 18.36 17.07
CA LYS A 251 -4.28 19.11 15.82
C LYS A 251 -3.32 18.61 14.75
N GLN A 252 -2.07 18.33 15.10
CA GLN A 252 -1.10 17.81 14.14
C GLN A 252 -1.45 16.38 13.71
N THR A 253 -2.03 15.59 14.61
CA THR A 253 -2.50 14.23 14.34
C THR A 253 -3.59 14.23 13.27
N GLU A 254 -4.56 15.14 13.35
CA GLU A 254 -5.61 15.29 12.31
C GLU A 254 -5.03 15.69 10.94
N CYS A 255 -3.93 16.45 10.93
CA CYS A 255 -3.27 16.89 9.70
C CYS A 255 -2.39 15.79 9.08
N SER A 256 -1.57 15.12 9.87
CA SER A 256 -0.52 14.24 9.34
C SER A 256 -0.89 12.76 9.36
N CYS A 257 -1.76 12.32 10.27
CA CYS A 257 -2.06 10.90 10.43
C CYS A 257 -3.27 10.46 9.60
N ALA A 258 -3.25 9.19 9.16
CA ALA A 258 -4.45 8.54 8.66
C ALA A 258 -5.35 8.13 9.83
N SER A 259 -6.66 8.08 9.61
CA SER A 259 -7.61 7.47 10.53
C SER A 259 -7.57 5.95 10.41
N SER A 260 -8.00 5.24 11.45
CA SER A 260 -8.05 3.77 11.47
C SER A 260 -8.97 3.16 10.43
N ASP A 261 -9.97 3.92 9.98
CA ASP A 261 -10.92 3.46 8.98
C ASP A 261 -10.57 3.92 7.56
N ASP A 262 -9.44 4.62 7.40
CA ASP A 262 -9.08 5.21 6.11
C ASP A 262 -8.66 4.16 5.08
N ILE A 263 -7.92 3.15 5.55
CA ILE A 263 -7.34 2.13 4.71
C ILE A 263 -7.74 0.76 5.25
N ARG A 264 -8.29 -0.07 4.38
CA ARG A 264 -8.75 -1.43 4.71
C ARG A 264 -7.68 -2.49 4.48
N GLY A 265 -6.68 -2.19 3.66
CA GLY A 265 -5.61 -3.12 3.39
C GLY A 265 -4.64 -2.66 2.31
N ILE A 266 -3.64 -3.51 2.11
CA ILE A 266 -2.60 -3.38 1.09
C ILE A 266 -2.52 -4.68 0.29
N ILE A 267 -2.37 -4.53 -1.03
CA ILE A 267 -1.98 -5.61 -1.94
C ILE A 267 -0.68 -5.22 -2.61
N ASN A 268 0.40 -5.91 -2.29
CA ASN A 268 1.69 -5.74 -2.92
C ASN A 268 1.94 -6.84 -3.96
N PHE A 269 2.63 -6.49 -5.05
CA PHE A 269 3.01 -7.47 -6.07
C PHE A 269 4.29 -7.10 -6.81
N GLY A 270 5.02 -8.13 -7.26
CA GLY A 270 6.41 -7.94 -7.73
C GLY A 270 7.25 -7.21 -6.68
N SER A 271 6.99 -7.50 -5.40
CA SER A 271 7.46 -6.69 -4.29
C SER A 271 8.81 -7.19 -3.78
N PRO A 272 9.82 -6.31 -3.71
CA PRO A 272 11.10 -6.58 -3.07
C PRO A 272 11.10 -6.23 -1.56
N LEU A 273 9.94 -5.97 -0.91
CA LEU A 273 9.87 -5.43 0.46
C LEU A 273 10.74 -6.18 1.48
N VAL A 274 10.76 -7.51 1.40
CA VAL A 274 11.52 -8.38 2.31
C VAL A 274 13.02 -8.08 2.29
N LEU A 275 13.58 -7.64 1.16
CA LEU A 275 14.99 -7.29 1.07
C LEU A 275 15.35 -6.02 1.85
N PHE A 276 14.40 -5.09 2.01
CA PHE A 276 14.65 -3.76 2.56
C PHE A 276 14.19 -3.62 4.01
N TYR A 277 13.29 -4.49 4.46
CA TYR A 277 12.71 -4.46 5.81
C TYR A 277 12.77 -5.83 6.49
N SER A 278 13.89 -6.55 6.35
CA SER A 278 14.13 -7.85 6.99
C SER A 278 14.30 -7.79 8.52
N ASP A 279 14.42 -6.58 9.08
CA ASP A 279 14.91 -6.37 10.45
C ASP A 279 13.82 -6.46 11.53
N ILE A 280 12.69 -7.10 11.23
CA ILE A 280 11.52 -7.23 12.12
C ILE A 280 11.90 -7.92 13.45
N SER A 281 12.91 -8.79 13.44
CA SER A 281 13.40 -9.51 14.63
C SER A 281 14.68 -8.93 15.23
N SER A 282 15.20 -7.82 14.71
CA SER A 282 16.44 -7.23 15.23
C SER A 282 16.12 -6.35 16.44
N ASN A 283 16.61 -6.74 17.63
CA ASN A 283 16.40 -5.98 18.87
C ASN A 283 17.24 -4.69 18.95
N ASP A 284 18.12 -4.44 17.99
CA ASP A 284 19.10 -3.33 18.05
C ASP A 284 18.57 -1.99 17.49
N PHE A 285 17.36 -1.96 16.93
CA PHE A 285 16.76 -0.79 16.28
C PHE A 285 15.42 -0.40 16.92
N ASP A 286 15.20 0.87 17.25
CA ASP A 286 13.89 1.35 17.73
C ASP A 286 12.82 1.23 16.62
N LEU A 287 13.20 1.28 15.34
CA LEU A 287 12.31 0.93 14.21
C LEU A 287 11.77 -0.50 14.32
N SER A 288 12.46 -1.41 15.02
CA SER A 288 11.90 -2.72 15.32
C SER A 288 10.67 -2.59 16.20
N VAL A 289 10.69 -1.75 17.25
CA VAL A 289 9.55 -1.47 18.15
C VAL A 289 8.38 -0.91 17.37
N TYR A 290 8.61 0.12 16.55
CA TYR A 290 7.57 0.71 15.71
C TYR A 290 7.02 -0.27 14.67
N ASN A 291 7.86 -1.15 14.13
CA ASN A 291 7.40 -2.25 13.29
C ASN A 291 6.57 -3.26 14.08
N LYS A 292 6.91 -3.55 15.35
CA LYS A 292 6.06 -4.43 16.18
C LYS A 292 4.67 -3.84 16.35
N LEU A 293 4.61 -2.56 16.69
CA LEU A 293 3.35 -1.81 16.80
C LEU A 293 2.62 -1.77 15.44
N LEU A 294 3.38 -1.65 14.34
CA LEU A 294 2.84 -1.74 12.97
C LEU A 294 2.03 -3.04 12.79
N TYR A 295 2.67 -4.18 13.07
CA TYR A 295 2.07 -5.50 12.93
C TYR A 295 0.92 -5.73 13.90
N GLU A 296 1.06 -5.34 15.17
CA GLU A 296 0.01 -5.45 16.19
C GLU A 296 -1.29 -4.81 15.69
N TYR A 297 -1.24 -3.55 15.27
CA TYR A 297 -2.45 -2.90 14.80
C TYR A 297 -3.04 -3.48 13.53
N ILE A 298 -2.19 -3.88 12.56
CA ILE A 298 -2.69 -4.53 11.35
C ILE A 298 -3.62 -5.67 11.75
N ILE A 299 -3.20 -6.45 12.74
CA ILE A 299 -3.94 -7.59 13.25
C ILE A 299 -5.15 -7.15 14.08
N GLU A 300 -5.07 -6.05 14.81
CA GLU A 300 -6.19 -5.55 15.64
C GLU A 300 -7.32 -4.88 14.84
N HIS A 301 -7.02 -4.28 13.69
CA HIS A 301 -7.91 -3.34 13.00
C HIS A 301 -8.55 -3.84 11.69
N ASP A 302 -8.83 -5.14 11.54
CA ASP A 302 -9.44 -5.73 10.32
C ASP A 302 -8.71 -5.31 9.03
N PHE A 303 -7.40 -5.09 9.14
CA PHE A 303 -6.54 -4.69 8.04
C PHE A 303 -5.87 -5.90 7.43
N PHE A 304 -5.93 -6.04 6.11
CA PHE A 304 -5.17 -7.10 5.43
C PHE A 304 -3.95 -6.55 4.73
N TRP A 305 -2.83 -7.24 4.85
CA TRP A 305 -1.63 -6.99 4.06
C TRP A 305 -1.24 -8.25 3.33
N ILE A 306 -1.42 -8.26 2.01
CA ILE A 306 -1.01 -9.41 1.20
C ILE A 306 0.07 -9.02 0.21
N THR A 307 1.01 -9.94 -0.01
CA THR A 307 2.05 -9.83 -1.04
C THR A 307 1.89 -10.98 -2.02
N THR A 308 1.94 -10.68 -3.32
CA THR A 308 1.80 -11.66 -4.40
C THR A 308 2.95 -11.55 -5.38
N ASN A 309 3.83 -12.55 -5.41
CA ASN A 309 4.97 -12.57 -6.32
C ASN A 309 4.92 -13.80 -7.23
N TYR A 310 5.41 -13.63 -8.45
CA TYR A 310 5.71 -14.76 -9.31
C TYR A 310 7.00 -15.43 -8.86
N ARG A 311 7.01 -16.76 -8.76
CA ARG A 311 8.20 -17.54 -8.42
C ARG A 311 9.35 -17.38 -9.45
N GLU A 312 9.02 -17.01 -10.68
CA GLU A 312 10.01 -16.71 -11.72
C GLU A 312 10.54 -15.26 -11.64
N ASP A 313 9.95 -14.38 -10.84
CA ASP A 313 10.37 -12.98 -10.74
C ASP A 313 11.59 -12.83 -9.83
N PRO A 314 12.77 -12.43 -10.36
CA PRO A 314 13.98 -12.28 -9.55
C PRO A 314 13.95 -11.08 -8.61
N LEU A 315 12.93 -10.21 -8.69
CA LEU A 315 12.76 -9.03 -7.85
C LEU A 315 11.58 -9.17 -6.86
N GLY A 316 10.75 -10.20 -7.02
CA GLY A 316 9.68 -10.53 -6.06
C GLY A 316 10.21 -11.44 -4.97
N PHE A 317 10.65 -10.86 -3.85
CA PHE A 317 11.31 -11.64 -2.79
C PHE A 317 10.28 -12.21 -1.81
N PRO A 318 10.29 -13.53 -1.57
CA PRO A 318 9.38 -14.17 -0.63
C PRO A 318 9.76 -13.86 0.82
N THR A 319 8.76 -13.84 1.71
CA THR A 319 9.03 -14.01 3.14
C THR A 319 9.48 -15.44 3.41
N ALA A 320 10.36 -15.64 4.39
CA ALA A 320 10.87 -16.99 4.71
C ALA A 320 9.75 -17.96 5.12
N THR A 321 8.76 -17.49 5.87
CA THR A 321 7.62 -18.29 6.34
C THR A 321 6.45 -17.35 6.63
N ASN A 322 5.23 -17.75 6.26
CA ASN A 322 4.01 -17.09 6.74
C ASN A 322 3.81 -17.43 8.21
N LEU A 323 3.47 -16.43 9.02
CA LEU A 323 3.23 -16.59 10.45
C LEU A 323 1.74 -16.38 10.73
N ASP A 324 1.17 -17.22 11.58
CA ASP A 324 -0.13 -16.99 12.18
C ASP A 324 -0.04 -15.97 13.33
N VAL A 325 -1.17 -15.68 13.98
CA VAL A 325 -1.21 -14.70 15.08
C VAL A 325 -0.25 -15.08 16.21
N ASP A 326 -0.18 -16.36 16.56
CA ASP A 326 0.62 -16.82 17.69
C ASP A 326 2.12 -16.75 17.36
N GLY A 327 2.49 -17.05 16.11
CA GLY A 327 3.83 -16.85 15.57
C GLY A 327 4.25 -15.38 15.60
N ILE A 328 3.39 -14.47 15.15
CA ILE A 328 3.66 -13.02 15.21
C ILE A 328 3.76 -12.56 16.66
N SER A 329 2.77 -12.86 17.50
CA SER A 329 2.75 -12.51 18.92
C SER A 329 4.02 -12.95 19.66
N LYS A 330 4.51 -14.17 19.36
CA LYS A 330 5.76 -14.71 19.92
C LYS A 330 7.01 -13.94 19.47
N ILE A 331 7.11 -13.57 18.19
CA ILE A 331 8.26 -12.80 17.67
C ILE A 331 8.22 -11.37 18.22
N LEU A 332 7.04 -10.78 18.32
CA LEU A 332 6.90 -9.42 18.82
C LEU A 332 7.08 -9.35 20.34
N GLY A 333 6.68 -10.40 21.06
CA GLY A 333 6.61 -10.40 22.52
C GLY A 333 5.39 -9.63 23.05
N LEU A 334 4.30 -9.59 22.28
CA LEU A 334 3.07 -8.85 22.56
C LEU A 334 1.86 -9.78 22.51
N GLU A 335 0.85 -9.53 23.35
CA GLU A 335 -0.44 -10.21 23.27
C GLU A 335 -1.36 -9.40 22.37
N ILE A 336 -1.71 -9.94 21.21
CA ILE A 336 -2.47 -9.21 20.18
C ILE A 336 -3.96 -9.56 20.28
N SER A 337 -4.80 -8.56 20.55
CA SER A 337 -6.25 -8.72 20.66
C SER A 337 -6.99 -7.38 20.48
N PRO A 338 -8.04 -7.31 19.64
CA PRO A 338 -8.72 -8.42 18.96
C PRO A 338 -7.96 -8.93 17.73
N ARG A 339 -8.27 -10.14 17.25
CA ARG A 339 -7.61 -10.75 16.08
C ARG A 339 -8.51 -10.60 14.85
N GLN A 340 -8.36 -9.53 14.07
CA GLN A 340 -9.29 -9.17 12.97
C GLN A 340 -8.63 -8.97 11.61
N GLY A 341 -7.39 -8.51 11.57
CA GLY A 341 -6.58 -8.41 10.35
C GLY A 341 -5.52 -9.50 10.24
N PHE A 342 -4.82 -9.51 9.11
CA PHE A 342 -3.83 -10.56 8.80
C PHE A 342 -2.77 -10.09 7.80
N LEU A 343 -1.64 -10.79 7.82
CA LEU A 343 -0.58 -10.64 6.84
C LEU A 343 -0.32 -11.96 6.13
N PHE A 344 -0.08 -11.91 4.82
CA PHE A 344 0.20 -13.12 4.07
C PHE A 344 1.03 -12.88 2.81
N ASP A 345 2.11 -13.63 2.65
CA ASP A 345 2.92 -13.67 1.46
C ASP A 345 2.60 -14.91 0.62
N ARG A 346 2.36 -14.67 -0.68
CA ARG A 346 2.23 -15.74 -1.67
C ARG A 346 3.12 -15.45 -2.86
N SER A 347 4.36 -15.92 -2.74
CA SER A 347 5.40 -15.75 -3.74
C SER A 347 5.64 -16.99 -4.62
N ASP A 348 4.75 -17.99 -4.56
CA ASP A 348 4.84 -19.23 -5.34
C ASP A 348 4.05 -19.19 -6.66
N LEU A 349 3.47 -18.03 -7.02
CA LEU A 349 2.61 -17.90 -8.19
C LEU A 349 3.41 -18.14 -9.47
N LYS A 350 2.84 -18.89 -10.41
CA LYS A 350 3.50 -19.18 -11.68
C LYS A 350 3.29 -18.07 -12.70
N SER A 351 4.38 -17.48 -13.20
CA SER A 351 4.38 -16.62 -14.37
C SER A 351 4.31 -17.44 -15.66
N ARG A 352 3.74 -16.85 -16.72
CA ARG A 352 3.87 -17.36 -18.09
C ARG A 352 5.18 -16.94 -18.76
N ARG A 353 5.96 -16.08 -18.12
CA ARG A 353 7.24 -15.58 -18.60
C ARG A 353 8.38 -16.18 -17.77
N THR A 354 9.57 -16.22 -18.37
CA THR A 354 10.81 -16.59 -17.67
C THR A 354 11.28 -15.44 -16.79
N PHE A 355 12.35 -15.66 -16.02
CA PHE A 355 12.95 -14.66 -15.14
C PHE A 355 13.29 -13.33 -15.81
N MET A 356 13.57 -13.32 -17.12
CA MET A 356 13.88 -12.10 -17.87
C MET A 356 12.67 -11.18 -18.07
N GLY A 357 11.45 -11.69 -17.91
CA GLY A 357 10.22 -10.92 -18.17
C GLY A 357 9.12 -11.11 -17.15
N ALA A 358 9.32 -11.95 -16.12
CA ALA A 358 8.33 -12.23 -15.10
C ALA A 358 7.94 -10.95 -14.34
N HIS A 359 8.93 -10.14 -13.92
CA HIS A 359 8.68 -8.87 -13.23
C HIS A 359 7.78 -7.94 -14.03
N LEU A 360 8.05 -7.73 -15.32
CA LEU A 360 7.27 -6.82 -16.16
C LEU A 360 5.94 -7.42 -16.66
N SER A 361 5.57 -8.63 -16.20
CA SER A 361 4.42 -9.36 -16.71
C SER A 361 3.17 -9.31 -15.84
N TYR A 362 3.22 -8.64 -14.67
CA TYR A 362 2.05 -8.54 -13.78
C TYR A 362 0.86 -7.87 -14.49
N TRP A 363 1.06 -6.66 -15.01
CA TRP A 363 0.03 -5.90 -15.75
C TRP A 363 -0.49 -6.66 -16.97
N LYS A 364 0.42 -7.24 -17.76
CA LYS A 364 0.10 -8.03 -18.96
C LYS A 364 -0.69 -9.32 -18.69
N ASN A 365 -0.79 -9.74 -17.43
CA ASN A 365 -1.52 -10.93 -17.02
C ASN A 365 -2.71 -10.58 -16.11
N ALA A 366 -3.30 -9.38 -16.29
CA ALA A 366 -4.36 -8.82 -15.44
C ALA A 366 -5.37 -9.85 -14.93
N LYS A 367 -6.10 -10.51 -15.83
CA LYS A 367 -7.10 -11.53 -15.46
C LYS A 367 -6.58 -12.66 -14.57
N LYS A 368 -5.36 -13.15 -14.81
CA LYS A 368 -4.77 -14.21 -13.99
C LYS A 368 -4.33 -13.64 -12.65
N LEU A 369 -3.64 -12.50 -12.65
CA LEU A 369 -3.14 -11.86 -11.45
C LEU A 369 -4.27 -11.46 -10.51
N SER A 370 -5.37 -10.87 -11.01
CA SER A 370 -6.56 -10.54 -10.22
C SER A 370 -7.14 -11.76 -9.49
N LYS A 371 -7.21 -12.92 -10.18
CA LYS A 371 -7.65 -14.18 -9.57
C LYS A 371 -6.65 -14.69 -8.53
N ASP A 372 -5.36 -14.56 -8.77
CA ASP A 372 -4.33 -14.94 -7.82
C ASP A 372 -4.36 -14.04 -6.58
N MET A 373 -4.60 -12.73 -6.73
CA MET A 373 -4.73 -11.76 -5.63
C MET A 373 -5.91 -12.07 -4.72
N VAL A 374 -7.11 -12.26 -5.26
CA VAL A 374 -8.29 -12.62 -4.43
C VAL A 374 -8.11 -13.98 -3.76
N LYS A 375 -7.50 -14.95 -4.46
CA LYS A 375 -7.18 -16.25 -3.87
C LYS A 375 -6.12 -16.13 -2.77
N THR A 376 -5.19 -15.19 -2.88
CA THR A 376 -4.19 -14.92 -1.84
C THR A 376 -4.83 -14.30 -0.61
N TYR A 377 -5.77 -13.36 -0.80
CA TYR A 377 -6.59 -12.83 0.30
C TYR A 377 -7.33 -13.97 1.03
N GLU A 378 -8.02 -14.85 0.27
CA GLU A 378 -8.77 -15.98 0.84
C GLU A 378 -7.85 -16.95 1.60
N ILE A 379 -6.78 -17.44 0.96
CA ILE A 379 -5.84 -18.38 1.60
C ILE A 379 -5.20 -17.75 2.83
N GLY A 380 -4.77 -16.50 2.73
CA GLY A 380 -4.10 -15.82 3.83
C GLY A 380 -5.01 -15.67 5.04
N ARG A 381 -6.25 -15.23 4.81
CA ARG A 381 -7.23 -15.11 5.89
C ARG A 381 -7.54 -16.47 6.53
N ARG A 382 -7.76 -17.50 5.71
CA ARG A 382 -8.02 -18.87 6.19
C ARG A 382 -6.87 -19.43 7.01
N TYR A 383 -5.64 -19.29 6.51
CA TYR A 383 -4.43 -19.68 7.21
C TYR A 383 -4.32 -18.98 8.56
N TYR A 384 -4.58 -17.68 8.60
CA TYR A 384 -4.41 -16.86 9.79
C TYR A 384 -5.44 -17.14 10.90
N TYR A 385 -6.66 -17.56 10.52
CA TYR A 385 -7.74 -17.88 11.47
C TYR A 385 -8.01 -19.38 11.63
N GLY A 386 -7.20 -20.25 11.01
CA GLY A 386 -7.41 -21.70 11.06
C GLY A 386 -8.74 -22.15 10.45
N GLU A 387 -9.23 -21.44 9.43
CA GLU A 387 -10.47 -21.79 8.73
C GLU A 387 -10.18 -22.82 7.62
N GLU A 388 -10.96 -23.90 7.56
CA GLU A 388 -10.85 -24.94 6.52
C GLU A 388 -11.31 -24.49 5.14
#